data_AF-A0A1F4FJQ7-F1
#
_entry.id   AF-A0A1F4FJQ7-F1
#
_cell.length_a   1.000
_cell.length_b   1.000
_cell.length_c   1.000
_cell.angle_alpha   90.00
_cell.angle_beta   90.00
_cell.angle_gamma   90.00
#
_symmetry.space_group_name_H-M   'P 1'
#
loop_
_entity.id
_entity.type
_entity.pdbx_description
1 polymer ?
#
loop_
_entity_poly.entity_id
_entity_poly.type
_entity_poly.pdbx_seq_one_letter_code
_entity_poly.pdbx_strand_id
1 'polypeptide(L)'
;RWIRWTGWPFFAFVCITVYGQLVTVYEYPKAWLLILGGSCVVAMIVGLIWGKGKRVWCRYLCPANGIFGLLARMAPLHFRADTVAWNRYQAETAPRAGPVDCAPMLNLRKTNSNVRCHMCVRCSGYRNAIALAGRAPGSEIVALTGRDTNPWEVRLLLFGLIGVANGALQWTASPWLVKAKIAAAEWLLAHDMLAPLSDDIPWWVLTHYPEVNDVFTWLDGAIILGYIGATSIVVGGWMWLWLRVAAALLRVRGDHLRLAHGLVPLAGIGVFLGLSALSVTMLSGDGMRIPGLPWLRGALLGIGAVTALWLGRRLIARAPAPRARRFAAWLAYAVATSAGVVPWVFMFYLW
;
A
#
# COMPACT_ATOMS: atom_id res chain seq x y z
N ARG A 1 6.48 -4.43 24.28
CA ARG A 1 6.19 -5.50 23.30
C ARG A 1 5.15 -5.07 22.26
N TRP A 2 4.10 -4.33 22.65
CA TRP A 2 3.03 -3.80 21.78
C TRP A 2 3.48 -3.00 20.53
N ILE A 3 4.42 -2.05 20.65
CA ILE A 3 4.92 -1.25 19.52
C ILE A 3 5.51 -2.12 18.39
N ARG A 4 6.07 -3.28 18.71
CA ARG A 4 6.72 -4.14 17.71
C ARG A 4 5.74 -5.03 16.93
N TRP A 5 4.44 -4.90 17.17
CA TRP A 5 3.43 -5.67 16.47
C TRP A 5 3.44 -5.34 14.97
N THR A 6 3.51 -6.36 14.13
CA THR A 6 3.67 -6.20 12.69
C THR A 6 2.40 -5.75 11.97
N GLY A 7 1.27 -5.71 12.68
CA GLY A 7 0.00 -5.20 12.17
C GLY A 7 -0.10 -3.68 12.13
N TRP A 8 0.70 -2.94 12.90
CA TRP A 8 0.60 -1.49 13.01
C TRP A 8 0.56 -0.75 11.67
N PRO A 9 1.44 -1.03 10.69
CA PRO A 9 1.39 -0.33 9.41
C PRO A 9 0.09 -0.56 8.64
N PHE A 10 -0.53 -1.75 8.78
CA PHE A 10 -1.82 -2.04 8.17
C PHE A 10 -2.94 -1.21 8.79
N PHE A 11 -3.06 -1.24 10.12
CA PHE A 11 -4.10 -0.48 10.82
C PHE A 11 -3.93 1.02 10.64
N ALA A 12 -2.70 1.53 10.78
CA ALA A 12 -2.42 2.94 10.57
C ALA A 12 -2.77 3.37 9.14
N PHE A 13 -2.48 2.54 8.14
CA PHE A 13 -2.83 2.83 6.76
C PHE A 13 -4.35 2.91 6.57
N VAL A 14 -5.08 1.89 7.00
CA VAL A 14 -6.55 1.85 6.88
C VAL A 14 -7.18 3.04 7.59
N CYS A 15 -6.80 3.30 8.85
CA CYS A 15 -7.34 4.41 9.63
C CYS A 15 -7.06 5.76 8.97
N ILE A 16 -5.82 6.03 8.56
CA ILE A 16 -5.47 7.33 7.97
C ILE A 16 -6.09 7.51 6.58
N THR A 17 -6.12 6.45 5.77
CA THR A 17 -6.74 6.53 4.43
C THR A 17 -8.23 6.77 4.54
N VAL A 18 -8.95 6.01 5.37
CA VAL A 18 -10.39 6.17 5.57
C VAL A 18 -10.69 7.54 6.17
N TYR A 19 -10.01 7.90 7.26
CA TYR A 19 -10.21 9.18 7.91
C TYR A 19 -9.91 10.35 6.97
N GLY A 20 -8.85 10.25 6.16
CA GLY A 20 -8.52 11.26 5.14
C GLY A 20 -9.60 11.47 4.08
N GLN A 21 -10.35 10.43 3.71
CA GLN A 21 -11.51 10.58 2.82
C GLN A 21 -12.68 11.29 3.53
N LEU A 22 -12.90 10.96 4.81
CA LEU A 22 -14.01 11.52 5.58
C LEU A 22 -13.88 13.02 5.86
N VAL A 23 -12.65 13.54 5.97
CA VAL A 23 -12.37 14.97 6.18
C VAL A 23 -11.87 15.69 4.92
N THR A 24 -11.98 15.06 3.74
CA THR A 24 -11.51 15.60 2.45
C THR A 24 -10.08 16.17 2.51
N VAL A 25 -9.13 15.33 2.94
CA VAL A 25 -7.71 15.72 3.18
C VAL A 25 -6.99 16.30 1.96
N TYR A 26 -7.46 15.98 0.76
CA TYR A 26 -6.83 16.39 -0.50
C TYR A 26 -7.21 17.80 -0.94
N GLU A 27 -8.28 18.37 -0.38
CA GLU A 27 -8.82 19.66 -0.82
C GLU A 27 -8.61 20.73 0.25
N TYR A 28 -8.69 20.37 1.54
CA TYR A 28 -8.67 21.35 2.63
C TYR A 28 -7.34 21.36 3.42
N PRO A 29 -6.67 22.52 3.55
CA PRO A 29 -5.44 22.65 4.32
C PRO A 29 -5.58 22.30 5.81
N LYS A 30 -6.74 22.57 6.42
CA LYS A 30 -7.01 22.23 7.83
C LYS A 30 -6.99 20.72 8.05
N ALA A 31 -7.62 19.95 7.16
CA ALA A 31 -7.64 18.49 7.18
C ALA A 31 -6.22 17.91 6.94
N TRP A 32 -5.48 18.48 5.99
CA TRP A 32 -4.08 18.13 5.73
C TRP A 32 -3.21 18.34 6.98
N LEU A 33 -3.32 19.49 7.63
CA LEU A 33 -2.62 19.81 8.87
C LEU A 33 -2.99 18.86 10.00
N LEU A 34 -4.27 18.51 10.14
CA LEU A 34 -4.75 17.60 11.16
C LEU A 34 -4.13 16.20 11.02
N ILE A 35 -4.15 15.64 9.80
CA ILE A 35 -3.65 14.28 9.57
C ILE A 35 -2.12 14.26 9.57
N LEU A 36 -1.47 15.09 8.75
CA LEU A 36 -0.02 15.05 8.62
C LEU A 36 0.68 15.72 9.79
N GLY A 37 0.22 16.90 10.21
CA GLY A 37 0.72 17.57 11.40
C GLY A 37 0.48 16.75 12.66
N GLY A 38 -0.72 16.17 12.82
CA GLY A 38 -1.02 15.24 13.92
C GLY A 38 -0.10 14.02 13.91
N SER A 39 0.11 13.40 12.75
CA SER A 39 1.04 12.26 12.64
C SER A 39 2.50 12.65 12.97
N CYS A 40 2.92 13.87 12.66
CA CYS A 40 4.23 14.40 13.04
C CYS A 40 4.34 14.58 14.55
N VAL A 41 3.33 15.14 15.20
CA VAL A 41 3.29 15.28 16.67
C VAL A 41 3.37 13.91 17.34
N VAL A 42 2.58 12.93 16.89
CA VAL A 42 2.64 11.56 17.41
C VAL A 42 4.01 10.93 17.15
N ALA A 43 4.61 11.14 15.98
CA ALA A 43 5.96 10.65 15.68
C ALA A 43 7.02 11.24 16.62
N MET A 44 6.92 12.55 16.95
CA MET A 44 7.80 13.21 17.91
C MET A 44 7.62 12.63 19.32
N ILE A 45 6.39 12.47 19.80
CA ILE A 45 6.09 11.86 21.10
C ILE A 45 6.66 10.44 21.18
N VAL A 46 6.44 9.63 20.14
CA VAL A 46 6.98 8.26 20.07
C VAL A 46 8.51 8.26 20.07
N GLY A 47 9.13 9.22 19.38
CA GLY A 47 10.58 9.42 19.36
C GLY A 47 11.14 9.81 20.73
N LEU A 48 10.47 10.69 21.47
CA LEU A 48 10.86 11.12 22.82
C LEU A 48 10.78 9.98 23.83
N ILE A 49 9.70 9.19 23.80
CA ILE A 49 9.46 8.13 24.78
C ILE A 49 10.30 6.88 24.48
N TRP A 50 10.35 6.44 23.21
CA TRP A 50 10.96 5.15 22.83
C TRP A 50 12.17 5.25 21.91
N GLY A 51 12.44 6.41 21.31
CA GLY A 51 13.41 6.55 20.23
C GLY A 51 14.86 6.33 20.67
N LYS A 52 15.31 6.99 21.75
CA LYS A 52 16.74 7.01 22.15
C LYS A 52 17.67 7.29 20.94
N GLY A 53 17.33 8.31 20.14
CA GLY A 53 18.02 8.65 18.89
C GLY A 53 17.66 7.78 17.67
N LYS A 54 16.77 6.80 17.80
CA LYS A 54 16.31 5.92 16.71
C LYS A 54 14.91 6.28 16.22
N ARG A 55 14.62 5.95 14.95
CA ARG A 55 13.32 6.20 14.31
C ARG A 55 12.33 5.07 14.57
N VAL A 56 11.84 4.97 15.82
CA VAL A 56 10.90 3.92 16.24
C VAL A 56 9.54 4.05 15.52
N TRP A 57 9.02 5.27 15.39
CA TRP A 57 7.79 5.54 14.62
C TRP A 57 7.91 5.02 13.19
N CYS A 58 8.95 5.46 12.46
CA CYS A 58 9.17 5.05 11.07
C CYS A 58 9.30 3.54 10.93
N ARG A 59 9.95 2.85 11.88
CA ARG A 59 10.15 1.39 11.79
C ARG A 59 8.89 0.58 12.01
N TYR A 60 8.03 1.00 12.94
CA TYR A 60 6.96 0.13 13.44
C TYR A 60 5.55 0.67 13.23
N LEU A 61 5.34 1.98 13.33
CA LEU A 61 4.00 2.59 13.39
C LEU A 61 3.62 3.34 12.11
N CYS A 62 4.60 3.93 11.43
CA CYS A 62 4.38 4.72 10.24
C CYS A 62 3.74 3.88 9.12
N PRO A 63 2.54 4.26 8.62
CA PRO A 63 1.87 3.52 7.55
C PRO A 63 2.70 3.53 6.26
N ALA A 64 3.38 4.65 5.97
CA ALA A 64 4.21 4.81 4.79
C ALA A 64 5.36 3.79 4.74
N ASN A 65 5.93 3.39 5.89
CA ASN A 65 6.96 2.37 5.91
C ASN A 65 6.46 0.99 5.45
N GLY A 66 5.19 0.66 5.71
CA GLY A 66 4.59 -0.57 5.19
C GLY A 66 4.45 -0.54 3.66
N ILE A 67 3.94 0.56 3.11
CA ILE A 67 3.74 0.74 1.67
C ILE A 67 5.08 0.77 0.94
N PHE A 68 5.98 1.67 1.35
CA PHE A 68 7.29 1.79 0.72
C PHE A 68 8.12 0.53 0.91
N GLY A 69 7.94 -0.20 2.00
CA GLY A 69 8.58 -1.49 2.19
C GLY A 69 8.17 -2.51 1.14
N LEU A 70 6.87 -2.63 0.85
CA LEU A 70 6.35 -3.47 -0.24
C LEU A 70 6.93 -3.05 -1.59
N LEU A 71 6.82 -1.76 -1.93
CA LEU A 71 7.29 -1.22 -3.22
C LEU A 71 8.80 -1.30 -3.38
N ALA A 72 9.56 -1.17 -2.29
CA ALA A 72 11.01 -1.25 -2.30
C ALA A 72 11.52 -2.58 -2.84
N ARG A 73 10.74 -3.67 -2.76
CA ARG A 73 11.09 -4.98 -3.35
C ARG A 73 11.18 -4.94 -4.88
N MET A 74 10.57 -3.94 -5.52
CA MET A 74 10.69 -3.67 -6.96
C MET A 74 11.83 -2.72 -7.30
N ALA A 75 12.48 -2.08 -6.31
CA ALA A 75 13.54 -1.10 -6.56
C ALA A 75 14.76 -1.73 -7.26
N PRO A 76 15.33 -1.08 -8.29
CA PRO A 76 16.51 -1.56 -9.01
C PRO A 76 17.81 -1.39 -8.23
N LEU A 77 17.81 -0.59 -7.15
CA LEU A 77 18.97 -0.30 -6.33
C LEU A 77 18.69 -0.69 -4.88
N HIS A 78 19.68 -1.27 -4.19
CA HIS A 78 19.62 -1.53 -2.75
C HIS A 78 20.99 -1.48 -2.09
N PHE A 79 21.01 -1.24 -0.78
CA PHE A 79 22.24 -1.43 -0.01
C PHE A 79 22.45 -2.91 0.29
N ARG A 80 23.62 -3.43 -0.08
CA ARG A 80 24.01 -4.82 0.12
C ARG A 80 25.25 -4.89 0.99
N ALA A 81 25.20 -5.77 1.99
CA ALA A 81 26.34 -6.14 2.79
C ALA A 81 27.02 -7.39 2.22
N ASP A 82 28.33 -7.31 1.98
CA ASP A 82 29.22 -8.43 1.77
C ASP A 82 29.68 -8.96 3.13
N THR A 83 29.14 -10.11 3.53
CA THR A 83 29.48 -10.76 4.80
C THR A 83 30.94 -11.19 4.88
N VAL A 84 31.56 -11.51 3.75
CA VAL A 84 32.95 -11.95 3.69
C VAL A 84 33.88 -10.75 3.87
N ALA A 85 33.62 -9.63 3.18
CA ALA A 85 34.33 -8.38 3.42
C ALA A 85 34.12 -7.87 4.85
N TRP A 86 32.90 -7.97 5.38
CA TRP A 86 32.58 -7.59 6.76
C TRP A 86 33.41 -8.35 7.80
N ASN A 87 33.61 -9.66 7.59
CA ASN A 87 34.38 -10.52 8.50
C ASN A 87 35.89 -10.36 8.33
N ARG A 88 36.36 -10.01 7.13
CA ARG A 88 37.78 -9.74 6.85
C ARG A 88 38.24 -8.37 7.37
N TYR A 89 37.32 -7.46 7.69
CA TYR A 89 37.67 -6.15 8.25
C TYR A 89 38.38 -6.30 9.60
N GLN A 90 39.64 -5.88 9.62
CA GLN A 90 40.46 -5.78 10.82
C GLN A 90 40.54 -4.31 11.24
N ALA A 91 40.09 -4.01 12.46
CA ALA A 91 40.07 -2.63 12.98
C ALA A 91 41.46 -2.07 13.27
N GLU A 92 42.48 -2.93 13.33
CA GLU A 92 43.88 -2.59 13.61
C GLU A 92 44.64 -2.11 12.36
N THR A 93 44.29 -2.64 11.18
CA THR A 93 45.00 -2.39 9.92
C THR A 93 44.24 -1.48 8.95
N ALA A 94 42.94 -1.25 9.18
CA ALA A 94 42.11 -0.35 8.38
C ALA A 94 41.73 0.91 9.18
N PRO A 95 41.47 2.06 8.52
CA PRO A 95 40.96 3.25 9.18
C PRO A 95 39.75 2.91 10.05
N ARG A 96 39.77 3.37 11.31
CA ARG A 96 38.76 3.02 12.32
C ARG A 96 37.39 3.52 11.85
N ALA A 97 36.57 2.61 11.34
CA ALA A 97 35.22 2.95 10.89
C ALA A 97 34.34 3.12 12.14
N GLY A 98 34.02 4.37 12.48
CA GLY A 98 33.12 4.69 13.59
C GLY A 98 31.78 3.96 13.46
N PRO A 99 31.10 3.61 14.57
CA PRO A 99 29.84 2.88 14.52
C PRO A 99 28.79 3.67 13.72
N VAL A 100 28.17 3.01 12.74
CA VAL A 100 27.11 3.64 11.94
C VAL A 100 25.82 3.67 12.72
N ASP A 101 25.28 4.87 12.92
CA ASP A 101 23.94 5.05 13.43
C ASP A 101 22.88 4.79 12.35
N CYS A 102 22.46 3.52 12.24
CA CYS A 102 21.31 3.16 11.41
C CYS A 102 20.00 3.56 12.11
N ALA A 103 19.39 4.66 11.67
CA ALA A 103 18.14 5.19 12.21
C ALA A 103 16.97 4.17 12.30
N PRO A 104 16.71 3.34 11.26
CA PRO A 104 15.71 2.25 11.35
C PRO A 104 16.26 0.98 12.01
N MET A 105 17.46 1.00 12.59
CA MET A 105 18.09 -0.11 13.33
C MET A 105 18.17 -1.43 12.54
N LEU A 106 18.58 -1.34 11.27
CA LEU A 106 18.81 -2.53 10.44
C LEU A 106 20.02 -3.31 10.92
N ASN A 107 19.99 -4.63 10.73
CA ASN A 107 21.16 -5.46 10.93
C ASN A 107 22.12 -5.28 9.74
N LEU A 108 23.02 -4.31 9.86
CA LEU A 108 23.96 -3.90 8.80
C LEU A 108 24.79 -5.05 8.24
N ARG A 109 25.18 -6.03 9.08
CA ARG A 109 25.95 -7.21 8.64
C ARG A 109 25.20 -8.10 7.65
N LYS A 110 23.87 -8.08 7.69
CA LYS A 110 22.99 -8.94 6.87
C LYS A 110 22.05 -8.13 5.96
N THR A 111 22.31 -6.84 5.77
CA THR A 111 21.44 -5.99 4.94
C THR A 111 21.54 -6.43 3.47
N ASN A 112 20.40 -6.82 2.89
CA ASN A 112 20.27 -7.21 1.48
C ASN A 112 18.90 -6.80 0.89
N SER A 113 18.21 -5.87 1.55
CA SER A 113 16.87 -5.44 1.16
C SER A 113 16.61 -4.02 1.66
N ASN A 114 15.79 -3.30 0.90
CA ASN A 114 15.38 -1.94 1.23
C ASN A 114 14.04 -1.86 1.94
N VAL A 115 13.37 -2.98 2.24
CA VAL A 115 11.99 -3.00 2.81
C VAL A 115 11.86 -2.13 4.07
N ARG A 116 12.94 -1.95 4.84
CA ARG A 116 12.99 -1.09 6.03
C ARG A 116 14.13 -0.08 6.00
N CYS A 117 14.73 0.12 4.83
CA CYS A 117 15.83 1.05 4.63
C CYS A 117 15.28 2.40 4.17
N HIS A 118 15.73 3.48 4.78
CA HIS A 118 15.39 4.84 4.34
C HIS A 118 16.36 5.39 3.28
N MET A 119 17.27 4.54 2.76
CA MET A 119 18.23 4.91 1.72
C MET A 119 19.08 6.16 2.07
N CYS A 120 19.37 6.40 3.36
CA CYS A 120 20.08 7.60 3.83
C CYS A 120 21.60 7.58 3.61
N VAL A 121 22.14 6.54 2.95
CA VAL A 121 23.56 6.38 2.56
C VAL A 121 24.57 6.30 3.71
N ARG A 122 24.21 6.59 4.97
CA ARG A 122 25.12 6.58 6.14
C ARG A 122 25.93 5.29 6.34
N CYS A 123 25.43 4.15 5.88
CA CYS A 123 26.12 2.86 5.99
C CYS A 123 27.02 2.52 4.79
N SER A 124 26.99 3.33 3.72
CA SER A 124 27.80 3.11 2.52
C SER A 124 29.29 3.17 2.85
N GLY A 125 30.07 2.25 2.31
CA GLY A 125 31.51 2.13 2.57
C GLY A 125 31.86 1.58 3.96
N TYR A 126 30.88 1.32 4.83
CA TYR A 126 31.17 0.83 6.18
C TYR A 126 31.89 -0.52 6.11
N ARG A 127 33.10 -0.56 6.68
CA ARG A 127 34.03 -1.71 6.65
C ARG A 127 34.41 -2.19 5.25
N ASN A 128 34.27 -1.34 4.22
CA ASN A 128 34.33 -1.75 2.80
C ASN A 128 33.41 -2.92 2.47
N ALA A 129 32.36 -3.10 3.28
CA ALA A 129 31.48 -4.26 3.23
C ALA A 129 30.07 -3.90 2.81
N ILE A 130 29.66 -2.63 2.91
CA ILE A 130 28.34 -2.18 2.47
C ILE A 130 28.50 -1.24 1.28
N ALA A 131 27.79 -1.54 0.20
CA ALA A 131 27.74 -0.69 -0.99
C ALA A 131 26.32 -0.62 -1.55
N LEU A 132 26.04 0.44 -2.30
CA LEU A 132 24.87 0.50 -3.16
C LEU A 132 25.08 -0.48 -4.32
N ALA A 133 24.14 -1.39 -4.52
CA ALA A 133 24.20 -2.44 -5.53
C ALA A 133 22.95 -2.42 -6.41
N GLY A 134 23.16 -2.70 -7.70
CA GLY A 134 22.07 -2.97 -8.62
C GLY A 134 21.43 -4.34 -8.35
N ARG A 135 20.12 -4.44 -8.60
CA ARG A 135 19.39 -5.69 -8.68
C ARG A 135 18.32 -5.61 -9.77
N ALA A 136 17.97 -6.74 -10.35
CA ALA A 136 16.82 -6.81 -11.23
C ALA A 136 15.53 -6.49 -10.45
N PRO A 137 14.66 -5.59 -10.95
CA PRO A 137 13.36 -5.31 -10.33
C PRO A 137 12.57 -6.59 -10.06
N GLY A 138 12.03 -6.72 -8.84
CA GLY A 138 11.25 -7.89 -8.43
C GLY A 138 12.06 -9.16 -8.14
N SER A 139 13.40 -9.15 -8.30
CA SER A 139 14.26 -10.28 -7.91
C SER A 139 14.11 -10.66 -6.43
N GLU A 140 13.91 -9.67 -5.55
CA GLU A 140 13.66 -9.91 -4.13
C GLU A 140 12.36 -10.69 -3.92
N ILE A 141 11.29 -10.36 -4.65
CA ILE A 141 10.00 -11.07 -4.60
C ILE A 141 10.18 -12.51 -5.04
N VAL A 142 10.84 -12.73 -6.18
CA VAL A 142 11.08 -14.08 -6.71
C VAL A 142 11.90 -14.92 -5.73
N ALA A 143 12.85 -14.30 -5.02
CA ALA A 143 13.72 -14.93 -4.02
C ALA A 143 13.05 -15.25 -2.68
N LEU A 144 11.82 -14.77 -2.42
CA LEU A 144 11.14 -15.00 -1.14
C LEU A 144 10.94 -16.49 -0.85
N THR A 145 11.15 -16.86 0.41
CA THR A 145 10.77 -18.15 0.97
C THR A 145 9.60 -17.98 1.92
N GLY A 146 8.92 -19.08 2.28
CA GLY A 146 7.77 -19.01 3.20
C GLY A 146 8.08 -18.35 4.56
N ARG A 147 9.34 -18.44 5.02
CA ARG A 147 9.81 -17.81 6.27
C ARG A 147 9.98 -16.29 6.17
N ASP A 148 10.09 -15.75 4.95
CA ASP A 148 10.27 -14.32 4.69
C ASP A 148 8.93 -13.58 4.56
N THR A 149 7.81 -14.29 4.72
CA THR A 149 6.47 -13.74 4.55
C THR A 149 5.85 -13.33 5.88
N ASN A 150 5.24 -12.14 5.90
CA ASN A 150 4.49 -11.63 7.04
C ASN A 150 3.00 -11.52 6.68
N PRO A 151 2.09 -12.21 7.40
CA PRO A 151 0.66 -12.13 7.12
C PRO A 151 0.08 -10.71 7.14
N TRP A 152 0.60 -9.82 7.99
CA TRP A 152 0.14 -8.43 8.06
C TRP A 152 0.61 -7.59 6.87
N GLU A 153 1.79 -7.88 6.32
CA GLU A 153 2.28 -7.25 5.09
C GLU A 153 1.41 -7.67 3.89
N VAL A 154 0.98 -8.93 3.83
CA VAL A 154 0.05 -9.41 2.80
C VAL A 154 -1.34 -8.79 2.98
N ARG A 155 -1.84 -8.64 4.21
CA ARG A 155 -3.11 -7.92 4.45
C ARG A 155 -3.02 -6.45 4.04
N LEU A 156 -1.91 -5.78 4.37
CA LEU A 156 -1.64 -4.43 3.87
C LEU A 156 -1.62 -4.38 2.35
N LEU A 157 -1.02 -5.36 1.67
CA LEU A 157 -1.01 -5.39 0.21
C LEU A 157 -2.43 -5.58 -0.36
N LEU A 158 -3.16 -6.62 0.05
CA LEU A 158 -4.41 -7.01 -0.60
C LEU A 158 -5.61 -6.19 -0.11
N PHE A 159 -5.79 -6.06 1.20
CA PHE A 159 -6.94 -5.35 1.77
C PHE A 159 -6.67 -3.86 1.94
N GLY A 160 -5.43 -3.47 2.21
CA GLY A 160 -5.05 -2.05 2.32
C GLY A 160 -4.83 -1.42 0.95
N LEU A 161 -3.68 -1.69 0.35
CA LEU A 161 -3.14 -0.97 -0.80
C LEU A 161 -3.93 -1.24 -2.09
N ILE A 162 -4.44 -2.46 -2.28
CA ILE A 162 -5.33 -2.76 -3.39
C ILE A 162 -6.79 -2.51 -2.97
N GLY A 163 -7.24 -3.06 -1.84
CA GLY A 163 -8.64 -2.94 -1.41
C GLY A 163 -9.08 -1.53 -1.00
N VAL A 164 -8.63 -1.06 0.18
CA VAL A 164 -9.01 0.23 0.76
C VAL A 164 -8.59 1.38 -0.15
N ALA A 165 -7.39 1.36 -0.73
CA ALA A 165 -6.94 2.45 -1.59
C ALA A 165 -7.78 2.55 -2.87
N ASN A 166 -8.16 1.42 -3.50
CA ASN A 166 -9.09 1.46 -4.64
C ASN A 166 -10.42 2.10 -4.22
N GLY A 167 -11.03 1.61 -3.14
CA GLY A 167 -12.31 2.16 -2.65
C GLY A 167 -12.21 3.66 -2.34
N ALA A 168 -11.15 4.07 -1.65
CA ALA A 168 -10.89 5.45 -1.27
C ALA A 168 -10.62 6.37 -2.47
N LEU A 169 -10.06 5.86 -3.58
CA LEU A 169 -9.76 6.67 -4.76
C LEU A 169 -10.87 6.63 -5.82
N GLN A 170 -11.83 5.71 -5.69
CA GLN A 170 -12.88 5.49 -6.68
C GLN A 170 -14.27 5.94 -6.24
N TRP A 171 -14.51 6.13 -4.94
CA TRP A 171 -15.86 6.35 -4.42
C TRP A 171 -16.56 7.58 -5.02
N THR A 172 -15.82 8.68 -5.22
CA THR A 172 -16.35 9.91 -5.83
C THR A 172 -16.82 9.73 -7.27
N ALA A 173 -16.21 8.78 -8.00
CA ALA A 173 -16.55 8.49 -9.39
C ALA A 173 -17.59 7.36 -9.53
N SER A 174 -18.06 6.75 -8.44
CA SER A 174 -18.86 5.52 -8.51
C SER A 174 -20.35 5.81 -8.71
N PRO A 175 -20.96 5.43 -9.85
CA PRO A 175 -22.40 5.58 -10.05
C PRO A 175 -23.22 4.67 -9.11
N TRP A 176 -22.63 3.57 -8.65
CA TRP A 176 -23.27 2.66 -7.71
C TRP A 176 -23.42 3.30 -6.34
N LEU A 177 -22.42 4.05 -5.89
CA LEU A 177 -22.49 4.78 -4.63
C LEU A 177 -23.57 5.85 -4.66
N VAL A 178 -23.63 6.62 -5.75
CA VAL A 178 -24.65 7.65 -5.94
C VAL A 178 -26.06 7.05 -5.86
N LYS A 179 -26.30 5.94 -6.57
CA LYS A 179 -27.58 5.23 -6.51
C LYS A 179 -27.91 4.71 -5.12
N ALA A 180 -26.92 4.13 -4.42
CA ALA A 180 -27.11 3.64 -3.06
C ALA A 180 -27.43 4.79 -2.08
N LYS A 181 -26.76 5.95 -2.24
CA LYS A 181 -27.04 7.14 -1.44
C LYS A 181 -28.44 7.67 -1.65
N ILE A 182 -28.86 7.83 -2.92
CA ILE A 182 -30.22 8.30 -3.24
C ILE A 182 -31.27 7.35 -2.66
N ALA A 183 -31.12 6.05 -2.89
CA ALA A 183 -32.07 5.05 -2.36
C ALA A 183 -32.11 5.04 -0.83
N ALA A 184 -30.96 5.19 -0.15
CA ALA A 184 -30.91 5.26 1.30
C ALA A 184 -31.55 6.54 1.85
N ALA A 185 -31.33 7.68 1.19
CA ALA A 185 -31.96 8.95 1.55
C ALA A 185 -33.48 8.89 1.36
N GLU A 186 -33.96 8.37 0.23
CA GLU A 186 -35.39 8.16 -0.03
C GLU A 186 -36.04 7.25 1.02
N TRP A 187 -35.36 6.15 1.38
CA TRP A 187 -35.84 5.25 2.43
C TRP A 187 -35.91 5.94 3.80
N LEU A 188 -34.90 6.72 4.17
CA LEU A 188 -34.87 7.46 5.43
C LEU A 188 -35.98 8.50 5.51
N LEU A 189 -36.20 9.25 4.42
CA LEU A 189 -37.27 10.23 4.32
C LEU A 189 -38.65 9.56 4.41
N ALA A 190 -38.85 8.41 3.76
CA ALA A 190 -40.10 7.66 3.83
C ALA A 190 -40.44 7.12 5.24
N HIS A 191 -39.46 7.07 6.14
CA HIS A 191 -39.62 6.65 7.53
C HIS A 191 -39.48 7.81 8.53
N ASP A 192 -39.51 9.07 8.06
CA ASP A 192 -39.33 10.29 8.86
C ASP A 192 -38.03 10.31 9.71
N MET A 193 -37.01 9.58 9.26
CA MET A 193 -35.70 9.49 9.93
C MET A 193 -34.76 10.58 9.42
N LEU A 194 -34.87 11.79 9.98
CA LEU A 194 -34.06 12.95 9.53
C LEU A 194 -32.66 13.01 10.15
N ALA A 195 -32.44 12.37 11.30
CA ALA A 195 -31.15 12.46 12.00
C ALA A 195 -29.94 12.00 11.15
N PRO A 196 -29.99 10.93 10.35
CA PRO A 196 -28.86 10.57 9.49
C PRO A 196 -28.61 11.56 8.34
N LEU A 197 -29.56 12.44 8.03
CA LEU A 197 -29.46 13.46 6.99
C LEU A 197 -28.96 14.80 7.53
N SER A 198 -28.77 14.94 8.85
CA SER A 198 -28.19 16.16 9.42
C SER A 198 -26.70 16.27 9.15
N ASP A 199 -26.24 17.51 9.15
CA ASP A 199 -24.87 17.93 8.88
C ASP A 199 -24.20 18.55 10.13
N ASP A 200 -24.73 18.28 11.32
CA ASP A 200 -24.29 18.78 12.62
C ASP A 200 -22.95 18.15 13.11
N ILE A 201 -22.11 17.73 12.16
CA ILE A 201 -20.84 17.07 12.42
C ILE A 201 -19.70 18.09 12.34
N PRO A 202 -18.79 18.13 13.33
CA PRO A 202 -17.65 19.01 13.26
C PRO A 202 -16.66 18.59 12.15
N TRP A 203 -16.01 19.57 11.52
CA TRP A 203 -15.09 19.41 10.38
C TRP A 203 -13.95 18.40 10.58
N TRP A 204 -13.59 18.10 11.83
CA TRP A 204 -12.53 17.14 12.17
C TRP A 204 -13.03 15.69 12.25
N VAL A 205 -14.33 15.44 12.07
CA VAL A 205 -14.91 14.09 12.00
C VAL A 205 -15.37 13.79 10.57
N LEU A 206 -16.18 14.68 10.01
CA LEU A 206 -16.62 14.66 8.62
C LEU A 206 -16.44 16.04 8.01
N THR A 207 -16.27 16.09 6.68
CA THR A 207 -16.15 17.32 5.91
C THR A 207 -17.32 18.26 6.22
N HIS A 208 -16.99 19.48 6.68
CA HIS A 208 -17.97 20.49 7.06
C HIS A 208 -17.40 21.89 6.78
N TYR A 209 -17.59 22.35 5.54
CA TYR A 209 -17.17 23.65 5.02
C TYR A 209 -18.37 24.35 4.34
N PRO A 210 -19.34 24.85 5.13
CA PRO A 210 -20.57 25.45 4.62
C PRO A 210 -20.30 26.68 3.73
N GLU A 211 -19.19 27.38 3.94
CA GLU A 211 -18.77 28.54 3.14
C GLU A 211 -18.59 28.24 1.64
N VAL A 212 -18.34 26.97 1.28
CA VAL A 212 -18.16 26.51 -0.11
C VAL A 212 -19.16 25.42 -0.48
N ASN A 213 -20.21 25.22 0.34
CA ASN A 213 -21.23 24.18 0.18
C ASN A 213 -20.66 22.75 0.09
N ASP A 214 -19.54 22.47 0.75
CA ASP A 214 -19.00 21.11 0.86
C ASP A 214 -19.19 20.61 2.30
N VAL A 215 -20.27 19.87 2.49
CA VAL A 215 -20.69 19.38 3.81
C VAL A 215 -21.19 17.95 3.66
N PHE A 216 -20.70 17.07 4.52
CA PHE A 216 -21.14 15.68 4.62
C PHE A 216 -22.14 15.50 5.75
N THR A 217 -23.18 14.72 5.45
CA THR A 217 -24.15 14.23 6.43
C THR A 217 -23.66 12.96 7.12
N TRP A 218 -24.34 12.52 8.19
CA TRP A 218 -24.07 11.21 8.80
C TRP A 218 -24.22 10.06 7.81
N LEU A 219 -25.21 10.16 6.91
CA LEU A 219 -25.45 9.21 5.84
C LEU A 219 -24.26 9.14 4.89
N ASP A 220 -23.68 10.28 4.51
CA ASP A 220 -22.49 10.34 3.66
C ASP A 220 -21.32 9.62 4.30
N GLY A 221 -21.03 9.94 5.56
CA GLY A 221 -19.98 9.25 6.31
C GLY A 221 -20.19 7.73 6.35
N ALA A 222 -21.40 7.28 6.66
CA ALA A 222 -21.73 5.86 6.73
C ALA A 222 -21.61 5.15 5.38
N ILE A 223 -22.07 5.78 4.30
CA ILE A 223 -22.03 5.22 2.95
C ILE A 223 -20.60 5.18 2.40
N ILE A 224 -19.79 6.23 2.60
CA ILE A 224 -18.38 6.26 2.22
C ILE A 224 -17.61 5.15 2.96
N LEU A 225 -17.80 5.04 4.29
CA LEU A 225 -17.22 3.97 5.09
C LEU A 225 -17.62 2.58 4.59
N GLY A 226 -18.92 2.38 4.34
CA GLY A 226 -19.48 1.15 3.82
C GLY A 226 -18.89 0.78 2.47
N TYR A 227 -18.75 1.74 1.55
CA TYR A 227 -18.21 1.51 0.22
C TYR A 227 -16.72 1.16 0.25
N ILE A 228 -15.90 1.91 0.99
CA ILE A 228 -14.46 1.64 1.12
C ILE A 228 -14.25 0.27 1.78
N GLY A 229 -15.00 -0.03 2.84
CA GLY A 229 -14.97 -1.31 3.53
C GLY A 229 -15.40 -2.48 2.64
N ALA A 230 -16.53 -2.34 1.95
CA ALA A 230 -17.04 -3.35 1.02
C ALA A 230 -16.05 -3.60 -0.12
N THR A 231 -15.50 -2.55 -0.73
CA THR A 231 -14.49 -2.67 -1.79
C THR A 231 -13.26 -3.43 -1.28
N SER A 232 -12.78 -3.11 -0.07
CA SER A 232 -11.65 -3.81 0.53
C SER A 232 -11.93 -5.30 0.76
N ILE A 233 -13.10 -5.63 1.30
CA ILE A 233 -13.51 -7.02 1.56
C ILE A 233 -13.69 -7.80 0.26
N VAL A 234 -14.37 -7.22 -0.73
CA VAL A 234 -14.65 -7.88 -2.01
C VAL A 234 -13.36 -8.09 -2.80
N VAL A 235 -12.59 -7.02 -3.04
CA VAL A 235 -11.36 -7.08 -3.84
C VAL A 235 -10.27 -7.89 -3.12
N GLY A 236 -10.00 -7.55 -1.86
CA GLY A 236 -8.99 -8.23 -1.05
C GLY A 236 -9.36 -9.68 -0.76
N GLY A 237 -10.64 -9.96 -0.49
CA GLY A 237 -11.18 -11.30 -0.26
C GLY A 237 -11.12 -12.18 -1.50
N TRP A 238 -11.45 -11.63 -2.68
CA TRP A 238 -11.30 -12.32 -3.96
C TRP A 238 -9.85 -12.73 -4.21
N MET A 239 -8.91 -11.79 -4.08
CA MET A 239 -7.47 -12.08 -4.22
C MET A 239 -7.02 -13.14 -3.21
N TRP A 240 -7.40 -12.98 -1.94
CA TRP A 240 -7.03 -13.92 -0.88
C TRP A 240 -7.53 -15.33 -1.17
N LEU A 241 -8.79 -15.48 -1.60
CA LEU A 241 -9.40 -16.75 -1.97
C LEU A 241 -8.63 -17.42 -3.11
N TRP A 242 -8.44 -16.72 -4.23
CA TRP A 242 -7.82 -17.29 -5.42
C TRP A 242 -6.32 -17.57 -5.24
N LEU A 243 -5.62 -16.78 -4.41
CA LEU A 243 -4.25 -17.09 -3.99
C LEU A 243 -4.19 -18.35 -3.11
N ARG A 244 -5.19 -18.59 -2.27
CA ARG A 244 -5.31 -19.84 -1.50
C ARG A 244 -5.63 -21.03 -2.40
N VAL A 245 -6.49 -20.85 -3.41
CA VAL A 245 -6.74 -21.88 -4.44
C VAL A 245 -5.45 -22.21 -5.19
N ALA A 246 -4.68 -21.21 -5.63
CA ALA A 246 -3.40 -21.41 -6.29
C ALA A 246 -2.40 -22.18 -5.40
N ALA A 247 -2.28 -21.80 -4.12
CA ALA A 247 -1.42 -22.51 -3.17
C ALA A 247 -1.89 -23.95 -2.89
N ALA A 248 -3.21 -24.18 -2.83
CA ALA A 248 -3.79 -25.51 -2.66
C ALA A 248 -3.53 -26.42 -3.88
N LEU A 249 -3.65 -25.89 -5.10
CA LEU A 249 -3.30 -26.60 -6.34
C LEU A 249 -1.82 -27.01 -6.38
N LEU A 250 -0.94 -26.18 -5.82
CA LEU A 250 0.48 -26.49 -5.65
C LEU A 250 0.77 -27.46 -4.49
N ARG A 251 -0.22 -27.73 -3.63
CA ARG A 251 -0.07 -28.50 -2.38
C ARG A 251 1.01 -27.96 -1.44
N VAL A 252 1.21 -26.63 -1.43
CA VAL A 252 2.15 -25.97 -0.53
C VAL A 252 1.36 -25.11 0.46
N ARG A 253 1.23 -25.60 1.69
CA ARG A 253 0.45 -24.92 2.74
C ARG A 253 1.08 -23.57 3.08
N GLY A 254 0.26 -22.51 3.13
CA GLY A 254 0.73 -21.16 3.46
C GLY A 254 1.35 -20.38 2.30
N ASP A 255 1.56 -20.99 1.13
CA ASP A 255 2.27 -20.35 0.02
C ASP A 255 1.53 -19.16 -0.61
N HIS A 256 0.23 -19.04 -0.33
CA HIS A 256 -0.59 -17.89 -0.72
C HIS A 256 0.02 -16.55 -0.25
N LEU A 257 0.69 -16.54 0.90
CA LEU A 257 1.39 -15.34 1.39
C LEU A 257 2.59 -14.97 0.51
N ARG A 258 3.34 -15.97 0.04
CA ARG A 258 4.46 -15.75 -0.88
C ARG A 258 3.95 -15.31 -2.24
N LEU A 259 2.93 -15.99 -2.77
CA LEU A 259 2.30 -15.66 -4.05
C LEU A 259 1.75 -14.22 -4.06
N ALA A 260 1.12 -13.76 -2.98
CA ALA A 260 0.60 -12.39 -2.87
C ALA A 260 1.63 -11.31 -3.22
N HIS A 261 2.91 -11.50 -2.88
CA HIS A 261 3.96 -10.51 -3.17
C HIS A 261 4.18 -10.29 -4.67
N GLY A 262 3.78 -11.24 -5.53
CA GLY A 262 3.78 -11.03 -6.98
C GLY A 262 2.83 -9.92 -7.43
N LEU A 263 1.84 -9.52 -6.60
CA LEU A 263 0.89 -8.44 -6.89
C LEU A 263 1.40 -7.04 -6.51
N VAL A 264 2.59 -6.94 -5.91
CA VAL A 264 3.21 -5.65 -5.53
C VAL A 264 3.26 -4.63 -6.67
N PRO A 265 3.67 -4.98 -7.91
CA PRO A 265 3.70 -4.01 -9.02
C PRO A 265 2.33 -3.43 -9.33
N LEU A 266 1.29 -4.28 -9.30
CA LEU A 266 -0.09 -3.89 -9.58
C LEU A 266 -0.62 -2.94 -8.50
N ALA A 267 -0.33 -3.22 -7.22
CA ALA A 267 -0.70 -2.34 -6.12
C ALA A 267 -0.01 -0.97 -6.23
N GLY A 268 1.29 -0.95 -6.55
CA GLY A 268 2.03 0.30 -6.73
C GLY A 268 1.52 1.15 -7.88
N ILE A 269 1.26 0.52 -9.04
CA ILE A 269 0.73 1.20 -10.22
C ILE A 269 -0.70 1.69 -9.97
N GLY A 270 -1.56 0.88 -9.33
CA GLY A 270 -2.91 1.30 -8.99
C GLY A 270 -2.93 2.55 -8.12
N VAL A 271 -2.14 2.57 -7.04
CA VAL A 271 -2.04 3.76 -6.17
C VAL A 271 -1.49 4.96 -6.91
N PHE A 272 -0.48 4.78 -7.77
CA PHE A 272 0.03 5.85 -8.61
C PHE A 272 -1.05 6.42 -9.55
N LEU A 273 -1.80 5.54 -10.22
CA LEU A 273 -2.88 5.94 -11.13
C LEU A 273 -3.97 6.71 -10.39
N GLY A 274 -4.45 6.22 -9.24
CA GLY A 274 -5.50 6.89 -8.49
C GLY A 274 -5.05 8.22 -7.87
N LEU A 275 -3.85 8.29 -7.28
CA LEU A 275 -3.32 9.57 -6.77
C LEU A 275 -3.07 10.59 -7.90
N SER A 276 -2.58 10.13 -9.06
CA SER A 276 -2.40 11.00 -10.21
C SER A 276 -3.73 11.52 -10.78
N ALA A 277 -4.83 10.79 -10.59
CA ALA A 277 -6.15 11.22 -11.06
C ALA A 277 -6.60 12.53 -10.40
N LEU A 278 -6.26 12.74 -9.12
CA LEU A 278 -6.53 14.00 -8.43
C LEU A 278 -5.81 15.17 -9.10
N SER A 279 -4.50 15.03 -9.33
CA SER A 279 -3.69 16.06 -10.00
C SER A 279 -4.17 16.34 -11.43
N VAL A 280 -4.53 15.28 -12.17
CA VAL A 280 -5.12 15.43 -13.52
C VAL A 280 -6.42 16.21 -13.47
N THR A 281 -7.28 15.94 -12.47
CA THR A 281 -8.59 16.60 -12.35
C THR A 281 -8.42 18.08 -12.06
N MET A 282 -7.49 18.43 -11.17
CA MET A 282 -7.12 19.82 -10.90
C MET A 282 -6.62 20.52 -12.17
N LEU A 283 -5.66 19.92 -12.88
CA LEU A 283 -5.14 20.47 -14.15
C LEU A 283 -6.24 20.63 -15.22
N SER A 284 -7.17 19.67 -15.29
CA SER A 284 -8.28 19.72 -16.25
C SER A 284 -9.26 20.84 -15.91
N GLY A 285 -9.46 21.14 -14.63
CA GLY A 285 -10.22 22.31 -14.16
C GLY A 285 -9.60 23.63 -14.61
N ASP A 286 -8.26 23.70 -14.67
CA ASP A 286 -7.51 24.85 -15.19
C ASP A 286 -7.44 24.88 -16.74
N GLY A 287 -8.17 23.99 -17.43
CA GLY A 287 -8.21 23.92 -18.90
C GLY A 287 -7.06 23.14 -19.54
N MET A 288 -6.12 22.60 -18.76
CA MET A 288 -5.01 21.81 -19.28
C MET A 288 -5.44 20.38 -19.61
N ARG A 289 -5.65 20.11 -20.90
CA ARG A 289 -5.98 18.76 -21.38
C ARG A 289 -4.71 17.95 -21.66
N ILE A 290 -4.61 16.75 -21.07
CA ILE A 290 -3.51 15.82 -21.34
C ILE A 290 -3.92 14.87 -22.47
N PRO A 291 -3.40 15.04 -23.70
CA PRO A 291 -3.75 14.17 -24.81
C PRO A 291 -3.28 12.73 -24.53
N GLY A 292 -4.12 11.75 -24.87
CA GLY A 292 -3.78 10.34 -24.72
C GLY A 292 -3.77 9.80 -23.28
N LEU A 293 -4.27 10.57 -22.30
CA LEU A 293 -4.31 10.14 -20.91
C LEU A 293 -5.00 8.77 -20.69
N PRO A 294 -6.14 8.43 -21.31
CA PRO A 294 -6.74 7.10 -21.17
C PRO A 294 -5.81 5.99 -21.64
N TRP A 295 -5.04 6.22 -22.72
CA TRP A 295 -4.08 5.25 -23.22
C TRP A 295 -2.89 5.09 -22.27
N LEU A 296 -2.38 6.19 -21.70
CA LEU A 296 -1.31 6.14 -20.71
C LEU A 296 -1.74 5.37 -19.45
N ARG A 297 -2.96 5.64 -18.94
CA ARG A 297 -3.52 4.91 -17.79
C ARG A 297 -3.63 3.42 -18.07
N GLY A 298 -4.12 3.06 -19.26
CA GLY A 298 -4.27 1.67 -19.69
C GLY A 298 -2.93 0.96 -19.88
N ALA A 299 -1.95 1.64 -20.48
CA ALA A 299 -0.60 1.12 -20.65
C ALA A 299 0.08 0.86 -19.31
N LEU A 300 0.00 1.80 -18.37
CA LEU A 300 0.55 1.63 -17.02
C LEU A 300 -0.13 0.46 -16.29
N LEU A 301 -1.46 0.41 -16.30
CA LEU A 301 -2.22 -0.68 -15.68
C LEU A 301 -1.86 -2.04 -16.31
N GLY A 302 -1.73 -2.09 -17.63
CA GLY A 302 -1.29 -3.25 -18.40
C GLY A 302 0.12 -3.71 -18.02
N ILE A 303 1.07 -2.78 -17.90
CA ILE A 303 2.44 -3.07 -17.42
C ILE A 303 2.39 -3.68 -16.02
N GLY A 304 1.57 -3.12 -15.12
CA GLY A 304 1.39 -3.64 -13.76
C GLY A 304 0.82 -5.05 -13.74
N ALA A 305 -0.23 -5.30 -14.53
CA ALA A 305 -0.85 -6.61 -14.65
C ALA A 305 0.10 -7.66 -15.25
N VAL A 306 0.77 -7.34 -16.37
CA VAL A 306 1.72 -8.24 -17.03
C VAL A 306 2.90 -8.56 -16.11
N THR A 307 3.45 -7.55 -15.42
CA THR A 307 4.56 -7.76 -14.48
C THR A 307 4.12 -8.62 -13.30
N ALA A 308 2.89 -8.41 -12.77
CA ALA A 308 2.35 -9.22 -11.69
C ALA A 308 2.13 -10.68 -12.11
N LEU A 309 1.59 -10.92 -13.31
CA LEU A 309 1.42 -12.27 -13.88
C LEU A 309 2.76 -12.96 -14.14
N TRP A 310 3.76 -12.22 -14.61
CA TRP A 310 5.12 -12.72 -14.82
C TRP A 310 5.79 -13.11 -13.50
N LEU A 311 5.71 -12.26 -12.46
CA LEU A 311 6.20 -12.58 -11.12
C LEU A 311 5.47 -13.79 -10.53
N GLY A 312 4.14 -13.85 -10.65
CA GLY A 312 3.34 -15.00 -10.24
C GLY A 312 3.83 -16.30 -10.91
N ARG A 313 4.05 -16.28 -12.23
CA ARG A 313 4.61 -17.43 -12.95
C ARG A 313 5.99 -17.84 -12.41
N ARG A 314 6.89 -16.89 -12.14
CA ARG A 314 8.23 -17.15 -11.57
C ARG A 314 8.14 -17.78 -10.17
N LEU A 315 7.23 -17.28 -9.32
CA LEU A 315 7.01 -17.82 -7.98
C LEU A 315 6.44 -19.24 -8.00
N ILE A 316 5.47 -19.49 -8.89
CA ILE A 316 4.82 -20.79 -9.08
C ILE A 316 5.77 -21.82 -9.69
N ALA A 317 6.63 -21.41 -10.62
CA ALA A 317 7.63 -22.29 -11.24
C ALA A 317 8.62 -22.89 -10.24
N ARG A 318 8.86 -22.21 -9.11
CA ARG A 318 9.73 -22.67 -8.01
C ARG A 318 9.05 -23.68 -7.08
N ALA A 319 7.73 -23.86 -7.14
CA ALA A 319 7.03 -24.82 -6.30
C ALA A 319 7.24 -26.26 -6.80
N PRO A 320 7.45 -27.26 -5.92
CA PRO A 320 7.68 -28.66 -6.31
C PRO A 320 6.38 -29.34 -6.75
N ALA A 321 5.88 -28.99 -7.96
CA ALA A 321 4.63 -29.50 -8.50
C ALA A 321 4.75 -29.83 -10.02
N PRO A 322 3.98 -30.79 -10.54
CA PRO A 322 3.91 -31.09 -11.98
C PRO A 322 3.47 -29.88 -12.83
N ARG A 323 3.85 -29.88 -14.11
CA ARG A 323 3.55 -28.77 -15.05
C ARG A 323 2.05 -28.44 -15.13
N ALA A 324 1.18 -29.44 -15.17
CA ALA A 324 -0.27 -29.24 -15.21
C ALA A 324 -0.81 -28.48 -13.97
N ARG A 325 -0.36 -28.86 -12.77
CA ARG A 325 -0.76 -28.18 -11.53
C ARG A 325 -0.19 -26.76 -11.44
N ARG A 326 1.03 -26.55 -11.90
CA ARG A 326 1.63 -25.20 -12.00
C ARG A 326 0.84 -24.31 -12.96
N PHE A 327 0.38 -24.85 -14.08
CA PHE A 327 -0.46 -24.11 -15.03
C PHE A 327 -1.82 -23.76 -14.42
N ALA A 328 -2.51 -24.72 -13.80
CA ALA A 328 -3.77 -24.46 -13.10
C ALA A 328 -3.62 -23.43 -11.96
N ALA A 329 -2.53 -23.51 -11.18
CA ALA A 329 -2.23 -22.53 -10.14
C ALA A 329 -1.94 -21.14 -10.71
N TRP A 330 -1.31 -21.06 -11.89
CA TRP A 330 -1.08 -19.79 -12.57
C TRP A 330 -2.37 -19.19 -13.12
N LEU A 331 -3.30 -20.00 -13.63
CA LEU A 331 -4.64 -19.54 -14.00
C LEU A 331 -5.40 -18.99 -12.78
N ALA A 332 -5.39 -19.71 -11.65
CA ALA A 332 -5.98 -19.21 -10.40
C ALA A 332 -5.33 -17.89 -9.94
N TYR A 333 -4.01 -17.77 -10.07
CA TYR A 333 -3.29 -16.52 -9.79
C TYR A 333 -3.68 -15.39 -10.75
N ALA A 334 -3.92 -15.69 -12.03
CA ALA A 334 -4.40 -14.71 -13.00
C ALA A 334 -5.81 -14.21 -12.64
N VAL A 335 -6.69 -15.10 -12.17
CA VAL A 335 -8.01 -14.73 -11.63
C VAL A 335 -7.89 -13.87 -10.37
N ALA A 336 -6.90 -14.12 -9.50
CA ALA A 336 -6.62 -13.19 -8.40
C ALA A 336 -6.19 -11.81 -8.92
N THR A 337 -5.34 -11.78 -9.95
CA THR A 337 -4.79 -10.54 -10.52
C THR A 337 -5.87 -9.64 -11.12
N SER A 338 -6.92 -10.22 -11.71
CA SER A 338 -8.00 -9.45 -12.33
C SER A 338 -8.71 -8.51 -11.34
N ALA A 339 -8.85 -8.88 -10.06
CA ALA A 339 -9.46 -8.02 -9.05
C ALA A 339 -8.65 -6.74 -8.78
N GLY A 340 -7.37 -6.70 -9.14
CA GLY A 340 -6.55 -5.49 -9.00
C GLY A 340 -6.58 -4.61 -10.26
N VAL A 341 -7.21 -5.07 -11.34
CA VAL A 341 -7.32 -4.37 -12.63
C VAL A 341 -8.76 -3.88 -12.83
N VAL A 342 -9.74 -4.74 -12.60
CA VAL A 342 -11.16 -4.49 -12.88
C VAL A 342 -11.66 -3.18 -12.26
N PRO A 343 -11.39 -2.85 -10.97
CA PRO A 343 -11.86 -1.59 -10.40
C PRO A 343 -11.35 -0.34 -11.15
N TRP A 344 -10.10 -0.37 -11.62
CA TRP A 344 -9.54 0.72 -12.41
C TRP A 344 -10.13 0.81 -13.81
N VAL A 345 -10.48 -0.33 -14.41
CA VAL A 345 -11.16 -0.35 -15.71
C VAL A 345 -12.53 0.31 -15.60
N PHE A 346 -13.27 0.01 -14.53
CA PHE A 346 -14.53 0.68 -14.24
C PHE A 346 -14.35 2.20 -14.14
N MET A 347 -13.46 2.66 -13.26
CA MET A 347 -13.23 4.09 -13.02
C MET A 347 -12.77 4.86 -14.27
N PHE A 348 -11.93 4.26 -15.13
CA PHE A 348 -11.30 5.02 -16.23
C PHE A 348 -11.98 4.90 -17.59
N TYR A 349 -12.80 3.86 -17.82
CA TYR A 349 -13.36 3.59 -19.14
C TYR A 349 -14.87 3.33 -19.15
N LEU A 350 -15.48 3.07 -17.99
CA LEU A 350 -16.91 2.73 -17.92
C LEU A 350 -17.74 3.77 -17.15
N TRP A 351 -17.13 4.48 -16.20
CA TRP A 351 -17.78 5.50 -15.38
C TRP A 351 -17.54 6.91 -15.90
#